data_AF-A0A847BUN7-F1
#
_entry.id   AF-A0A847BUN7-F1
#
_cell.length_a   1.000
_cell.length_b   1.000
_cell.length_c   1.000
_cell.angle_alpha   90.00
_cell.angle_beta   90.00
_cell.angle_gamma   90.00
#
_symmetry.space_group_name_H-M   'P 1'
#
loop_
_entity.id
_entity.type
_entity.pdbx_description
1 polymer ?
#
loop_
_entity_poly.entity_id
_entity_poly.type
_entity_poly.pdbx_seq_one_letter_code
_entity_poly.pdbx_strand_id
1 'polypeptide(L)'
;MRFFVNLSIIIWMLSLAALADSFIFLDGEPARVLEEQGATIYNGSPVKVLEIKENKAKIQIEGYFLEDDSKTLYATKNRKVPLVALDSGNYEVASDMGSVTLYLDESLLLDDVETVWESNIDEFYNTCTQCHAANEPHLHSMLEWDGLYGSMKEFARPTPEQDAMILRFLRAFASDGFVAFP
;
A
#
# COMPACT_ATOMS: atom_id res chain seq x y z
N MET A 1 -23.83 39.85 21.21
CA MET A 1 -22.62 39.64 20.37
C MET A 1 -21.96 38.36 20.89
N ARG A 2 -22.09 37.22 20.20
CA ARG A 2 -21.04 36.62 19.32
C ARG A 2 -19.66 36.69 19.99
N PHE A 3 -18.97 35.58 20.28
CA PHE A 3 -18.49 34.61 19.30
C PHE A 3 -18.54 33.16 19.82
N PHE A 4 -19.21 32.28 19.09
CA PHE A 4 -18.88 30.84 19.11
C PHE A 4 -17.67 30.67 18.20
N VAL A 5 -16.53 30.31 18.76
CA VAL A 5 -15.39 29.82 17.97
C VAL A 5 -15.75 28.39 17.59
N ASN A 6 -16.17 28.18 16.34
CA ASN A 6 -16.18 26.84 15.76
C ASN A 6 -14.72 26.38 15.69
N LEU A 7 -14.33 25.56 16.67
CA LEU A 7 -13.10 24.81 16.62
C LEU A 7 -13.32 23.70 15.57
N SER A 8 -13.12 24.07 14.30
CA SER A 8 -12.97 23.09 13.23
C SER A 8 -11.77 22.23 13.58
N ILE A 9 -12.03 21.04 14.10
CA ILE A 9 -11.05 19.97 14.19
C ILE A 9 -10.66 19.67 12.74
N ILE A 10 -9.54 20.22 12.29
CA ILE A 10 -8.85 19.78 11.09
C ILE A 10 -8.38 18.37 11.44
N ILE A 11 -9.21 17.38 11.13
CA ILE A 11 -8.79 15.98 11.10
C ILE A 11 -7.82 15.92 9.94
N TRP A 12 -6.54 16.09 10.24
CA TRP A 12 -5.47 15.68 9.35
C TRP A 12 -5.78 14.24 8.96
N MET A 13 -5.88 13.95 7.66
CA MET A 13 -5.86 12.58 7.19
C MET A 13 -4.56 11.95 7.69
N LEU A 14 -4.62 11.23 8.82
CA LEU A 14 -3.49 10.42 9.27
C LEU A 14 -3.34 9.31 8.23
N SER A 15 -2.22 9.34 7.51
CA SER A 15 -1.85 8.26 6.60
C SER A 15 -1.61 6.99 7.41
N LEU A 16 -2.06 5.84 6.88
CA LEU A 16 -1.85 4.54 7.55
C LEU A 16 -0.36 4.27 7.79
N ALA A 17 0.50 4.73 6.88
CA ALA A 17 1.96 4.62 7.02
C ALA A 17 2.51 5.34 8.26
N ALA A 18 1.88 6.43 8.71
CA ALA A 18 2.35 7.18 9.90
C ALA A 18 2.04 6.47 11.23
N LEU A 19 1.23 5.40 11.21
CA LEU A 19 0.84 4.61 12.37
C LEU A 19 1.42 3.17 12.31
N ALA A 20 2.24 2.88 11.30
CA ALA A 20 2.88 1.59 11.13
C ALA A 20 4.12 1.48 12.03
N ASP A 21 4.36 0.28 12.57
CA ASP A 21 5.64 -0.03 13.22
C ASP A 21 6.69 -0.40 12.19
N SER A 22 6.27 -1.08 11.12
CA SER A 22 7.13 -1.59 10.06
C SER A 22 6.35 -1.74 8.74
N PHE A 23 7.03 -2.13 7.67
CA PHE A 23 6.44 -2.41 6.36
C PHE A 23 6.85 -3.79 5.86
N ILE A 24 5.95 -4.45 5.12
CA ILE A 24 6.28 -5.70 4.44
C ILE A 24 7.29 -5.39 3.33
N PHE A 25 8.45 -6.05 3.36
CA PHE A 25 9.49 -5.96 2.35
C PHE A 25 9.56 -7.24 1.52
N LEU A 26 9.24 -7.12 0.23
CA LEU A 26 9.34 -8.18 -0.76
C LEU A 26 10.29 -7.69 -1.86
N ASP A 27 11.58 -7.94 -1.69
CA ASP A 27 12.64 -7.51 -2.62
C ASP A 27 12.30 -7.86 -4.08
N GLY A 28 12.06 -6.83 -4.89
CA GLY A 28 11.69 -6.97 -6.30
C GLY A 28 10.33 -7.61 -6.61
N GLU A 29 9.54 -8.00 -5.61
CA GLU A 29 8.27 -8.72 -5.80
C GLU A 29 7.07 -7.84 -5.39
N PRO A 30 6.04 -7.65 -6.22
CA PRO A 30 4.88 -6.84 -5.85
C PRO A 30 4.00 -7.51 -4.77
N ALA A 31 4.00 -8.84 -4.72
CA ALA A 31 3.18 -9.64 -3.81
C ALA A 31 3.77 -11.04 -3.58
N ARG A 32 3.43 -11.65 -2.45
CA ARG A 32 3.83 -13.02 -2.10
C ARG A 32 2.66 -13.80 -1.48
N VAL A 33 2.50 -15.05 -1.93
CA VAL A 33 1.50 -15.98 -1.38
C VAL A 33 2.07 -16.68 -0.15
N LEU A 34 1.28 -16.72 0.91
CA LEU A 34 1.52 -17.44 2.15
C LEU A 34 0.55 -18.64 2.20
N GLU A 35 0.90 -19.71 1.50
CA GLU A 35 0.05 -20.89 1.28
C GLU A 35 -0.54 -21.44 2.60
N GLU A 36 0.28 -21.58 3.64
CA GLU A 36 -0.16 -22.13 4.93
C GLU A 36 -1.18 -21.23 5.65
N GLN A 37 -1.20 -19.94 5.33
CA GLN A 37 -2.08 -18.95 5.94
C GLN A 37 -3.24 -18.56 5.02
N GLY A 38 -3.28 -19.10 3.79
CA GLY A 38 -4.28 -18.76 2.78
C GLY A 38 -4.35 -17.24 2.53
N ALA A 39 -3.18 -16.60 2.42
CA ALA A 39 -3.07 -15.16 2.33
C ALA A 39 -2.10 -14.73 1.22
N THR A 40 -2.34 -13.58 0.60
CA THR A 40 -1.41 -12.88 -0.26
C THR A 40 -1.06 -11.54 0.37
N ILE A 41 0.22 -11.33 0.63
CA ILE A 41 0.77 -10.06 1.15
C ILE A 41 1.38 -9.24 0.02
N TYR A 42 1.48 -7.93 0.20
CA TYR A 42 1.98 -7.01 -0.82
C TYR A 42 3.13 -6.15 -0.28
N ASN A 43 4.12 -5.83 -1.13
CA ASN A 43 5.29 -5.02 -0.74
C ASN A 43 4.87 -3.63 -0.24
N GLY A 44 5.55 -3.06 0.76
CA GLY A 44 5.21 -1.74 1.29
C GLY A 44 3.88 -1.64 2.03
N SER A 45 3.22 -2.78 2.31
CA SER A 45 2.05 -2.79 3.19
C SER A 45 2.45 -2.41 4.62
N PRO A 46 1.84 -1.39 5.24
CA PRO A 46 2.13 -1.01 6.62
C PRO A 46 1.57 -2.04 7.59
N VAL A 47 2.32 -2.34 8.64
CA VAL A 47 1.94 -3.33 9.65
C VAL A 47 2.20 -2.82 11.06
N LYS A 48 1.43 -3.32 12.02
CA LYS A 48 1.76 -3.27 13.45
C LYS A 48 2.43 -4.57 13.84
N VAL A 49 3.55 -4.51 14.57
CA VAL A 49 4.25 -5.70 15.05
C VAL A 49 3.76 -6.02 16.46
N LEU A 50 2.98 -7.09 16.60
CA LEU A 50 2.38 -7.48 17.87
C LEU A 50 3.36 -8.25 18.76
N GLU A 51 4.18 -9.11 18.16
CA GLU A 51 5.14 -9.96 18.85
C GLU A 51 6.23 -10.44 17.88
N ILE A 52 7.47 -10.57 18.35
CA ILE A 52 8.55 -11.26 17.63
C ILE A 52 9.06 -12.39 18.52
N LYS A 53 9.09 -13.61 17.99
CA LYS A 53 9.63 -14.79 18.66
C LYS A 53 10.26 -15.74 17.65
N GLU A 54 11.50 -16.18 17.92
CA GLU A 54 12.20 -17.18 17.11
C GLU A 54 12.22 -16.83 15.61
N ASN A 55 12.55 -15.58 15.27
CA ASN A 55 12.57 -15.00 13.91
C ASN A 55 11.21 -14.98 13.19
N LYS A 56 10.11 -15.24 13.90
CA LYS A 56 8.75 -15.06 13.40
C LYS A 56 8.11 -13.86 14.06
N ALA A 57 7.57 -12.97 13.24
CA ALA A 57 6.81 -11.81 13.66
C ALA A 57 5.32 -12.09 13.51
N LYS A 58 4.57 -11.91 14.60
CA LYS A 58 3.11 -11.80 14.56
C LYS A 58 2.77 -10.36 14.25
N ILE A 59 2.15 -10.13 13.11
CA ILE A 59 1.80 -8.79 12.61
C ILE A 59 0.30 -8.60 12.50
N GLN A 60 -0.14 -7.35 12.57
CA GLN A 60 -1.50 -6.94 12.25
C GLN A 60 -1.49 -5.98 11.06
N ILE A 61 -2.33 -6.26 10.08
CA ILE A 61 -2.58 -5.40 8.92
C ILE A 61 -3.98 -4.82 9.08
N GLU A 62 -4.09 -3.50 9.03
CA GLU A 62 -5.37 -2.77 9.08
C GLU A 62 -5.67 -2.14 7.73
N GLY A 63 -6.94 -2.05 7.36
CA GLY A 63 -7.34 -1.42 6.10
C GLY A 63 -8.86 -1.36 5.92
N TYR A 64 -9.28 -1.02 4.71
CA TYR A 64 -10.68 -0.88 4.31
C TYR A 64 -11.17 -2.08 3.48
N PHE A 65 -12.44 -2.45 3.61
CA PHE A 65 -13.08 -3.48 2.79
C PHE A 65 -13.83 -2.91 1.58
N LEU A 66 -14.11 -3.80 0.61
CA LEU A 66 -15.25 -3.64 -0.29
C LEU A 66 -16.52 -4.11 0.44
N GLU A 67 -17.61 -3.34 0.38
CA GLU A 67 -18.88 -3.68 1.06
C GLU A 67 -19.42 -5.07 0.68
N ASP A 68 -19.12 -5.53 -0.55
CA ASP A 68 -19.57 -6.82 -1.10
C ASP A 68 -18.45 -7.87 -1.20
N ASP A 69 -17.21 -7.53 -0.85
CA ASP A 69 -16.06 -8.46 -0.91
C ASP A 69 -15.10 -8.23 0.27
N SER A 70 -15.36 -8.97 1.34
CA SER A 70 -14.53 -8.98 2.54
C SER A 70 -13.33 -9.93 2.39
N LYS A 71 -12.67 -9.99 1.23
CA LYS A 71 -11.47 -10.83 1.02
C LYS A 71 -10.19 -10.07 0.80
N THR A 72 -10.24 -8.75 0.72
CA THR A 72 -9.05 -7.92 0.57
C THR A 72 -9.15 -6.69 1.45
N LEU A 73 -8.11 -6.39 2.22
CA LEU A 73 -7.93 -5.10 2.88
C LEU A 73 -7.19 -4.16 1.93
N TYR A 74 -7.69 -2.93 1.83
CA TYR A 74 -7.11 -1.87 1.03
C TYR A 74 -6.58 -0.73 1.89
N ALA A 75 -5.54 -0.05 1.41
CA ALA A 75 -4.88 1.01 2.16
C ALA A 75 -5.76 2.25 2.39
N THR A 76 -6.67 2.54 1.46
CA THR A 76 -7.53 3.72 1.48
C THR A 76 -8.97 3.37 1.07
N LYS A 77 -9.91 4.30 1.35
CA LYS A 77 -11.34 4.14 1.00
C LYS A 77 -11.62 4.07 -0.49
N ASN A 78 -10.70 4.51 -1.35
CA ASN A 78 -10.83 4.39 -2.81
C ASN A 78 -10.55 2.96 -3.30
N ARG A 79 -9.96 2.11 -2.44
CA ARG A 79 -9.75 0.66 -2.63
C ARG A 79 -8.92 0.31 -3.87
N LYS A 80 -7.88 1.10 -4.14
CA LYS A 80 -6.97 0.89 -5.30
C LYS A 80 -5.66 0.19 -4.96
N VAL A 81 -5.26 0.19 -3.69
CA VAL A 81 -4.02 -0.47 -3.23
C VAL A 81 -4.34 -1.57 -2.23
N PRO A 82 -4.24 -2.86 -2.61
CA PRO A 82 -4.41 -3.96 -1.67
C PRO A 82 -3.23 -4.03 -0.70
N LEU A 83 -3.53 -4.36 0.56
CA LEU A 83 -2.53 -4.56 1.62
C LEU A 83 -2.34 -6.04 1.93
N VAL A 84 -3.45 -6.78 1.96
CA VAL A 84 -3.51 -8.23 2.11
C VAL A 84 -4.79 -8.74 1.46
N ALA A 85 -4.71 -9.89 0.81
CA ALA A 85 -5.86 -10.66 0.35
C ALA A 85 -5.89 -12.02 1.06
N LEU A 86 -7.08 -12.51 1.41
CA LEU A 86 -7.27 -13.83 2.01
C LEU A 86 -8.10 -14.73 1.10
N ASP A 87 -7.78 -16.02 1.10
CA ASP A 87 -8.56 -17.04 0.37
C ASP A 87 -9.99 -17.14 0.91
N SER A 88 -10.15 -16.94 2.23
CA SER A 88 -11.43 -16.95 2.96
C SER A 88 -11.50 -15.85 4.02
N GLY A 89 -12.71 -15.36 4.30
CA GLY A 89 -13.01 -14.12 5.04
C GLY A 89 -12.73 -14.12 6.54
N ASN A 90 -11.52 -14.47 6.98
CA ASN A 90 -11.10 -14.46 8.38
C ASN A 90 -10.63 -13.06 8.82
N TYR A 91 -11.57 -12.12 8.91
CA TYR A 91 -11.29 -10.74 9.32
C TYR A 91 -11.99 -10.38 10.62
N GLU A 92 -11.32 -9.55 11.42
CA GLU A 92 -11.99 -8.77 12.46
C GLU A 92 -12.52 -7.48 11.83
N VAL A 93 -13.84 -7.34 11.75
CA VAL A 93 -14.51 -6.20 11.10
C VAL A 93 -14.90 -5.16 12.14
N ALA A 94 -14.55 -3.90 11.88
CA ALA A 94 -14.99 -2.74 12.64
C ALA A 94 -15.44 -1.63 11.68
N SER A 95 -16.76 -1.49 11.47
CA SER A 95 -17.34 -0.55 10.49
C SER A 95 -16.90 -0.89 9.05
N ASP A 96 -16.36 0.09 8.30
CA ASP A 96 -15.81 -0.02 6.95
C ASP A 96 -14.33 -0.45 6.94
N MET A 97 -13.76 -0.70 8.12
CA MET A 97 -12.39 -1.16 8.30
C MET A 97 -12.34 -2.60 8.80
N GLY A 98 -11.21 -3.24 8.59
CA GLY A 98 -10.90 -4.50 9.24
C GLY A 98 -9.43 -4.65 9.53
N SER A 99 -9.15 -5.71 10.28
CA SER A 99 -7.79 -6.13 10.55
C SER A 99 -7.62 -7.63 10.32
N VAL A 100 -6.39 -8.00 9.98
CA VAL A 100 -5.94 -9.38 9.83
C VAL A 100 -4.64 -9.55 10.59
N THR A 101 -4.52 -10.66 11.31
CA THR A 101 -3.27 -11.08 11.95
C THR A 101 -2.61 -12.17 11.13
N LEU A 102 -1.33 -12.00 10.82
CA LEU A 102 -0.51 -12.99 10.11
C LEU A 102 0.81 -13.22 10.86
N TYR A 103 1.48 -14.31 10.52
CA TYR A 103 2.83 -14.63 10.96
C TYR A 103 3.79 -14.56 9.77
N LEU A 104 4.82 -13.73 9.85
CA LEU A 104 5.85 -13.58 8.82
C LEU A 104 7.23 -13.93 9.39
N ASP A 105 8.19 -14.24 8.53
CA ASP A 105 9.60 -14.13 8.92
C ASP A 105 9.93 -12.66 9.20
N GLU A 106 10.64 -12.41 10.30
CA GLU A 106 11.05 -11.06 10.69
C GLU A 106 11.87 -10.37 9.59
N SER A 107 12.61 -11.14 8.78
CA SER A 107 13.38 -10.64 7.64
C SER A 107 12.52 -10.03 6.52
N LEU A 108 11.19 -10.20 6.55
CA LEU A 108 10.27 -9.58 5.61
C LEU A 108 9.70 -8.26 6.14
N LEU A 109 10.22 -7.74 7.25
CA LEU A 109 9.80 -6.49 7.86
C LEU A 109 10.95 -5.50 7.84
N LEU A 110 10.69 -4.29 7.34
CA LEU A 110 11.63 -3.17 7.36
C LEU A 110 10.91 -1.90 7.81
N ASP A 111 11.56 -1.14 8.69
CA ASP A 111 11.02 0.11 9.22
C ASP A 111 11.30 1.29 8.29
N ASP A 112 12.33 1.17 7.44
CA ASP A 112 12.70 2.20 6.48
C ASP A 112 11.85 2.12 5.21
N VAL A 113 10.89 3.04 5.11
CA VAL A 113 9.99 3.13 3.97
C VAL A 113 10.74 3.37 2.65
N GLU A 114 11.85 4.10 2.65
CA GLU A 114 12.62 4.37 1.42
C GLU A 114 13.20 3.08 0.84
N THR A 115 13.90 2.28 1.66
CA THR A 115 14.41 0.97 1.27
C THR A 115 13.31 0.03 0.78
N VAL A 116 12.15 0.04 1.44
CA VAL A 116 11.02 -0.85 1.07
C VAL A 116 10.50 -0.59 -0.33
N TRP A 117 10.57 0.66 -0.78
CA TRP A 117 10.08 1.07 -2.10
C TRP A 117 11.18 1.21 -3.16
N GLU A 118 12.46 0.98 -2.82
CA GLU A 118 13.60 1.19 -3.73
C GLU A 118 13.43 0.46 -5.06
N SER A 119 13.11 -0.84 -5.04
CA SER A 119 12.92 -1.62 -6.28
C SER A 119 11.76 -1.10 -7.12
N ASN A 120 10.68 -0.63 -6.49
CA ASN A 120 9.54 -0.04 -7.17
C ASN A 120 9.90 1.32 -7.80
N ILE A 121 10.68 2.14 -7.10
CA ILE A 121 11.17 3.44 -7.55
C ILE A 121 12.10 3.26 -8.76
N ASP A 122 13.04 2.32 -8.66
CA ASP A 122 13.97 1.99 -9.74
C ASP A 122 13.21 1.52 -10.98
N GLU A 123 12.26 0.61 -10.82
CA GLU A 123 11.44 0.14 -11.94
C GLU A 123 10.63 1.29 -12.56
N PHE A 124 10.05 2.17 -11.73
CA PHE A 124 9.34 3.36 -12.21
C PHE A 124 10.24 4.28 -13.04
N TYR A 125 11.43 4.64 -12.55
CA TYR A 125 12.32 5.52 -13.31
C TYR A 125 12.88 4.83 -14.56
N ASN A 126 13.32 3.57 -14.47
CA ASN A 126 13.84 2.82 -15.60
C ASN A 126 12.82 2.69 -16.74
N THR A 127 11.54 2.54 -16.41
CA THR A 127 10.47 2.40 -17.41
C THR A 127 9.89 3.75 -17.85
N CYS A 128 9.61 4.66 -16.93
CA CYS A 128 8.86 5.88 -17.23
C CYS A 128 9.72 7.07 -17.71
N THR A 129 11.05 7.00 -17.66
CA THR A 129 11.93 8.05 -18.20
C THR A 129 12.42 7.80 -19.63
N GLN A 130 11.99 6.70 -20.27
CA GLN A 130 12.51 6.32 -21.59
C GLN A 130 12.06 7.26 -22.73
N CYS A 131 10.89 7.90 -22.58
CA CYS A 131 10.32 8.75 -23.63
C CYS A 131 10.28 10.24 -23.26
N HIS A 132 10.18 10.56 -21.98
CA HIS A 132 10.13 11.91 -21.42
C HIS A 132 10.59 11.89 -19.96
N ALA A 133 10.69 13.05 -19.31
CA ALA A 133 10.91 13.09 -17.87
C ALA A 133 9.73 12.47 -17.12
N ALA A 134 10.00 11.69 -16.07
CA ALA A 134 8.96 11.13 -15.22
C ALA A 134 8.28 12.23 -14.40
N ASN A 135 6.96 12.16 -14.27
CA ASN A 135 6.20 13.04 -13.39
C ASN A 135 6.26 12.53 -11.95
N GLU A 136 6.24 13.43 -10.98
CA GLU A 136 6.23 13.08 -9.56
C GLU A 136 4.88 12.43 -9.18
N PRO A 137 4.87 11.27 -8.48
CA PRO A 137 3.65 10.54 -8.13
C PRO A 137 2.58 11.38 -7.41
N HIS A 138 2.98 12.29 -6.53
CA HIS A 138 2.05 13.06 -5.70
C HIS A 138 1.26 14.14 -6.48
N LEU A 139 1.61 14.41 -7.74
CA LEU A 139 0.93 15.41 -8.58
C LEU A 139 -0.41 14.92 -9.14
N HIS A 140 -0.72 13.63 -9.00
CA HIS A 140 -1.95 13.03 -9.49
C HIS A 140 -2.56 12.08 -8.45
N SER A 141 -3.88 11.97 -8.45
CA SER A 141 -4.61 10.96 -7.69
C SER A 141 -4.40 9.56 -8.25
N MET A 142 -4.71 8.52 -7.46
CA MET A 142 -4.66 7.13 -7.91
C MET A 142 -5.52 6.90 -9.15
N LEU A 143 -6.68 7.58 -9.25
CA LEU A 143 -7.57 7.47 -10.40
C LEU A 143 -7.00 8.15 -11.66
N GLU A 144 -6.37 9.30 -11.50
CA GLU A 144 -5.69 9.97 -12.61
C GLU A 144 -4.50 9.13 -13.10
N TRP A 145 -3.74 8.53 -12.18
CA TRP A 145 -2.66 7.61 -12.53
C TRP A 145 -3.16 6.39 -13.29
N ASP A 146 -4.29 5.78 -12.90
CA ASP A 146 -4.89 4.67 -13.65
C ASP A 146 -5.15 5.04 -15.12
N GLY A 147 -5.62 6.26 -15.38
CA GLY A 147 -5.86 6.77 -16.73
C GLY A 147 -4.58 7.12 -17.49
N LEU A 148 -3.70 7.92 -16.86
CA LEU A 148 -2.45 8.39 -17.46
C LEU A 148 -1.53 7.22 -17.78
N TYR A 149 -1.26 6.36 -16.80
CA TYR A 149 -0.38 5.21 -16.95
C TYR A 149 -0.92 4.22 -18.00
N GLY A 150 -2.24 4.01 -18.03
CA GLY A 150 -2.88 3.19 -19.06
C GLY A 150 -2.56 3.63 -20.49
N SER A 151 -2.42 4.94 -20.74
CA SER A 151 -2.01 5.46 -22.06
C SER A 151 -0.52 5.27 -22.36
N MET A 152 0.33 5.30 -21.34
CA MET A 152 1.79 5.21 -21.48
C MET A 152 2.28 3.77 -21.60
N LYS A 153 1.66 2.82 -20.90
CA LYS A 153 2.12 1.42 -20.85
C LYS A 153 2.07 0.70 -22.19
N GLU A 154 1.20 1.12 -23.11
CA GLU A 154 1.16 0.60 -24.49
C GLU A 154 2.44 0.92 -25.29
N PHE A 155 3.13 2.01 -24.92
CA PHE A 155 4.39 2.43 -25.52
C PHE A 155 5.59 1.89 -24.74
N ALA A 156 5.56 2.00 -23.40
CA ALA A 156 6.65 1.55 -22.53
C ALA A 156 6.77 0.02 -22.43
N ARG A 157 5.64 -0.69 -22.65
CA ARG A 157 5.53 -2.16 -22.68
C ARG A 157 6.22 -2.88 -21.51
N PRO A 158 5.93 -2.49 -20.25
CA PRO A 158 6.44 -3.22 -19.10
C PRO A 158 5.93 -4.67 -19.09
N THR A 159 6.70 -5.57 -18.48
CA THR A 159 6.18 -6.91 -18.16
C THR A 159 5.04 -6.81 -17.14
N PRO A 160 4.20 -7.86 -16.96
CA PRO A 160 3.13 -7.82 -15.96
C PRO A 160 3.60 -7.54 -14.52
N GLU A 161 4.81 -7.97 -14.18
CA GLU A 161 5.42 -7.74 -12.87
C GLU A 161 5.85 -6.28 -12.71
N GLN A 162 6.55 -5.73 -13.71
CA GLN A 162 6.91 -4.32 -13.78
C GLN A 162 5.65 -3.43 -13.75
N ASP A 163 4.60 -3.82 -14.47
CA ASP A 163 3.30 -3.14 -14.49
C ASP A 163 2.70 -3.04 -13.08
N ALA A 164 2.76 -4.14 -12.32
CA ALA A 164 2.28 -4.18 -10.95
C ALA A 164 3.14 -3.34 -10.00
N MET A 165 4.47 -3.39 -10.14
CA MET A 165 5.40 -2.58 -9.33
C MET A 165 5.20 -1.08 -9.54
N ILE A 166 5.10 -0.65 -10.81
CA ILE A 166 4.91 0.75 -11.18
C ILE A 166 3.56 1.26 -10.70
N LEU A 167 2.46 0.54 -10.99
CA LEU A 167 1.13 0.97 -10.56
C LEU A 167 1.00 1.01 -9.05
N ARG A 168 1.61 0.06 -8.34
CA ARG A 168 1.60 0.05 -6.88
C ARG A 168 2.31 1.29 -6.32
N PHE A 169 3.49 1.64 -6.85
CA PHE A 169 4.22 2.84 -6.46
C PHE A 169 3.45 4.12 -6.76
N LEU A 170 2.99 4.30 -8.00
CA LEU A 170 2.22 5.46 -8.43
C LEU A 170 0.99 5.68 -7.54
N ARG A 171 0.28 4.61 -7.18
CA ARG A 171 -0.89 4.70 -6.30
C ARG A 171 -0.51 4.94 -4.84
N ALA A 172 0.52 4.28 -4.34
CA ALA A 172 0.96 4.42 -2.94
C ALA A 172 1.37 5.86 -2.61
N PHE A 173 2.07 6.51 -3.54
CA PHE A 173 2.57 7.89 -3.44
C PHE A 173 1.71 8.93 -4.18
N ALA A 174 0.52 8.55 -4.65
CA ALA A 174 -0.44 9.48 -5.25
C ALA A 174 -0.85 10.59 -4.28
N SER A 175 -1.50 11.64 -4.78
CA SER A 175 -2.02 12.73 -3.93
C SER A 175 -3.04 12.25 -2.88
N ASP A 176 -3.78 11.17 -3.19
CA ASP A 176 -4.69 10.46 -2.28
C ASP A 176 -4.14 9.08 -1.86
N GLY A 177 -2.80 8.96 -1.93
CA GLY A 177 -1.96 7.85 -1.50
C GLY A 177 -1.99 7.57 -0.01
N PHE A 178 -1.33 6.48 0.40
CA PHE A 178 -1.15 6.14 1.82
C PHE A 178 0.29 6.31 2.30
N VAL A 179 1.24 6.54 1.39
CA VAL A 179 2.63 6.89 1.69
C VAL A 179 2.80 8.38 1.41
N ALA A 180 3.38 9.11 2.37
CA ALA A 180 3.71 10.52 2.16
C ALA A 180 4.94 10.63 1.24
N PHE A 181 4.88 11.54 0.28
CA PHE A 181 6.08 11.92 -0.47
C PHE A 181 7.04 12.69 0.47
N PRO A 182 8.33 12.34 0.53
CA PRO A 182 9.31 13.02 1.39
C PRO A 182 9.53 14.49 1.00
#